data_AF-A0A9X2Z6C5-F1
#
_entry.id   AF-A0A9X2Z6C5-F1
#
_cell.length_a   1.000
_cell.length_b   1.000
_cell.length_c   1.000
_cell.angle_alpha   90.00
_cell.angle_beta   90.00
_cell.angle_gamma   90.00
#
_symmetry.space_group_name_H-M   'P 1'
#
loop_
_entity.id
_entity.type
_entity.pdbx_description
1 polymer ?
#
loop_
_entity_poly.entity_id
_entity_poly.type
_entity_poly.pdbx_seq_one_letter_code
_entity_poly.pdbx_strand_id
1 'polypeptide(L)'
;MDLAIFVPLLLVMGAFMFFASRKQKKAMQATINLHDSLTAGDEIMTTAGLYGTITAVSDSKVDVEIAPGVVVTMLKLAVKEKTSVDEDDYDEDDATEVVEQPTARELDRPGTGTEVKSDPDRLA
;
A
#
# COMPACT_ATOMS: atom_id res chain seq x y z
N MET A 1 -19.41 -20.19 -39.01
CA MET A 1 -19.07 -19.24 -37.92
C MET A 1 -17.90 -18.44 -38.45
N ASP A 2 -18.18 -17.27 -39.02
CA ASP A 2 -17.22 -16.55 -39.86
C ASP A 2 -16.07 -15.97 -39.04
N LEU A 3 -14.85 -16.45 -39.32
CA LEU A 3 -13.61 -15.94 -38.72
C LEU A 3 -13.44 -14.43 -38.92
N ALA A 4 -14.08 -13.87 -39.96
CA ALA A 4 -14.11 -12.46 -40.27
C ALA A 4 -14.69 -11.56 -39.15
N ILE A 5 -15.58 -12.07 -38.29
CA ILE A 5 -16.13 -11.28 -37.17
C ILE A 5 -15.15 -11.16 -35.99
N PHE A 6 -14.20 -12.09 -35.88
CA PHE A 6 -13.19 -12.07 -34.84
C PHE A 6 -12.05 -11.09 -35.14
N VAL A 7 -11.81 -10.78 -36.42
CA VAL A 7 -10.76 -9.82 -36.84
C VAL A 7 -10.94 -8.43 -36.22
N PRO A 8 -12.09 -7.74 -36.33
CA PRO A 8 -12.28 -6.44 -35.70
C PRO A 8 -12.29 -6.53 -34.16
N LEU A 9 -12.81 -7.62 -33.59
CA LEU A 9 -12.80 -7.85 -32.14
C LEU A 9 -11.38 -7.98 -31.59
N LEU A 10 -10.52 -8.76 -32.24
CA LEU A 10 -9.10 -8.93 -31.86
C LEU A 10 -8.32 -7.62 -32.05
N LEU A 11 -8.65 -6.82 -33.06
CA LEU A 11 -8.00 -5.53 -33.32
C LEU A 11 -8.30 -4.54 -32.19
N VAL A 12 -9.57 -4.43 -31.78
CA VAL A 12 -9.97 -3.56 -30.66
C VAL A 12 -9.38 -4.07 -29.35
N MET A 13 -9.46 -5.38 -29.07
CA MET A 13 -8.87 -5.99 -27.88
C MET A 13 -7.35 -5.77 -27.81
N GLY A 14 -6.64 -5.96 -28.93
CA GLY A 14 -5.20 -5.74 -29.04
C GLY A 14 -4.81 -4.28 -28.84
N ALA A 15 -5.57 -3.34 -29.42
CA ALA A 15 -5.35 -1.90 -29.25
C ALA A 15 -5.57 -1.45 -27.79
N PHE A 16 -6.65 -1.90 -27.15
CA PHE A 16 -6.90 -1.63 -25.73
C PHE A 16 -5.85 -2.28 -24.83
N MET A 17 -5.45 -3.53 -25.07
CA MET A 17 -4.38 -4.19 -24.31
C MET A 17 -3.03 -3.48 -24.47
N PHE A 18 -2.68 -3.04 -25.67
CA PHE A 18 -1.43 -2.32 -25.90
C PHE A 18 -1.41 -0.99 -25.14
N PHE A 19 -2.51 -0.25 -25.16
CA PHE A 19 -2.63 1.03 -24.45
C PHE A 19 -2.68 0.84 -22.92
N ALA A 20 -3.44 -0.14 -22.43
CA ALA A 20 -3.53 -0.46 -21.01
C ALA A 20 -2.20 -1.02 -20.45
N SER A 21 -1.54 -1.92 -21.17
CA SER A 21 -0.25 -2.50 -20.75
C SER A 21 0.84 -1.43 -20.69
N ARG A 22 0.85 -0.46 -21.61
CA ARG A 22 1.79 0.66 -21.56
C ARG A 22 1.53 1.57 -20.35
N LYS A 23 0.27 1.85 -20.01
CA LYS A 23 -0.09 2.62 -18.81
C LYS A 23 0.25 1.88 -17.51
N GLN A 24 -0.03 0.57 -17.45
CA GLN A 24 0.22 -0.25 -16.26
C GLN A 24 1.71 -0.44 -15.97
N LYS A 25 2.55 -0.62 -16.99
CA LYS A 25 4.01 -0.70 -16.81
C LYS A 25 4.58 0.60 -16.23
N LYS A 26 4.10 1.76 -16.67
CA LYS A 26 4.53 3.06 -16.14
C LYS A 26 4.15 3.22 -14.66
N ALA A 27 2.95 2.81 -14.27
CA ALA A 27 2.50 2.86 -12.87
C ALA A 27 3.32 1.92 -11.97
N MET A 28 3.62 0.70 -12.42
CA MET A 28 4.50 -0.21 -11.66
C MET A 28 5.94 0.30 -11.55
N GLN A 29 6.46 0.95 -12.60
CA GLN A 29 7.81 1.52 -12.57
C GLN A 29 7.94 2.66 -11.55
N ALA A 30 6.90 3.48 -11.38
CA ALA A 30 6.88 4.57 -10.40
C ALA A 30 6.98 4.06 -8.96
N THR A 31 6.28 2.98 -8.63
CA THR A 31 6.38 2.34 -7.30
C THR A 31 7.76 1.74 -7.04
N ILE A 32 8.46 1.26 -8.08
CA ILE A 32 9.83 0.76 -7.95
C ILE A 32 10.81 1.91 -7.72
N ASN A 33 10.66 3.02 -8.44
CA ASN A 33 11.55 4.17 -8.34
C ASN A 33 11.50 4.85 -6.96
N LEU A 34 10.32 4.94 -6.34
CA LEU A 34 10.16 5.54 -5.01
C LEU A 34 10.85 4.74 -3.90
N HIS A 35 11.01 3.43 -4.12
CA HIS A 35 11.79 2.62 -3.21
C HIS A 35 13.28 2.84 -3.44
N ASP A 36 13.74 2.97 -4.68
CA ASP A 36 15.17 3.13 -4.99
C ASP A 36 15.80 4.43 -4.48
N SER A 37 15.01 5.43 -4.10
CA SER A 37 15.52 6.67 -3.47
C SER A 37 15.74 6.57 -1.95
N LEU A 38 15.31 5.49 -1.30
CA LEU A 38 15.47 5.32 0.15
C LEU A 38 16.94 5.15 0.52
N THR A 39 17.44 6.03 1.39
CA THR A 39 18.84 6.04 1.84
C THR A 39 18.93 5.84 3.35
N ALA A 40 20.05 5.29 3.83
CA ALA A 40 20.33 5.25 5.27
C ALA A 40 20.46 6.68 5.82
N GLY A 41 19.81 6.95 6.95
CA GLY A 41 19.70 8.27 7.57
C GLY A 41 18.35 8.96 7.34
N ASP A 42 17.51 8.46 6.44
CA ASP A 42 16.20 9.04 6.19
C ASP A 42 15.22 8.76 7.34
N GLU A 43 14.51 9.79 7.79
CA GLU A 43 13.34 9.63 8.65
C GLU A 43 12.14 9.25 7.79
N ILE A 44 11.39 8.23 8.22
CA ILE A 44 10.27 7.70 7.47
C ILE A 44 9.04 7.46 8.35
N MET A 45 7.88 7.53 7.73
CA MET A 45 6.64 6.97 8.26
C MET A 45 6.31 5.67 7.54
N THR A 46 6.06 4.62 8.31
CA THR A 46 5.59 3.32 7.81
C THR A 46 4.09 3.34 7.54
N THR A 47 3.58 2.40 6.73
CA THR A 47 2.14 2.29 6.45
C THR A 47 1.29 2.01 7.68
N ALA A 48 1.89 1.47 8.76
CA ALA A 48 1.23 1.23 10.05
C ALA A 48 1.17 2.47 10.96
N GLY A 49 1.75 3.62 10.54
CA GLY A 49 1.81 4.86 11.32
C GLY A 49 2.98 4.92 12.31
N LEU A 50 3.95 4.01 12.19
CA LEU A 50 5.18 4.06 12.98
C LEU A 50 6.21 4.97 12.32
N TYR A 51 6.90 5.79 13.12
CA TYR A 51 8.03 6.60 12.68
C TYR A 51 9.34 5.94 13.08
N GLY A 52 10.38 6.17 12.29
CA GLY A 52 11.73 5.71 12.59
C GLY A 52 12.73 6.19 11.56
N THR A 53 14.00 5.86 11.80
CA THR A 53 15.11 6.26 10.94
C THR A 53 15.71 5.04 10.26
N ILE A 54 15.97 5.12 8.96
CA ILE A 54 16.60 4.04 8.22
C ILE A 54 18.07 3.91 8.64
N THR A 55 18.47 2.73 9.10
CA THR A 55 19.86 2.42 9.48
C THR A 55 20.61 1.69 8.36
N ALA A 56 19.92 0.84 7.60
CA ALA A 56 20.47 0.17 6.43
C ALA A 56 19.38 -0.13 5.39
N VAL A 57 19.77 -0.11 4.11
CA VAL A 57 18.90 -0.43 2.98
C VAL A 57 19.49 -1.62 2.23
N SER A 58 18.65 -2.60 1.94
CA SER A 58 18.93 -3.74 1.05
C SER A 58 17.98 -3.71 -0.13
N ASP A 59 18.15 -4.63 -1.10
CA ASP A 59 17.35 -4.66 -2.33
C ASP A 59 15.83 -4.74 -2.08
N SER A 60 15.39 -5.54 -1.11
CA SER A 60 13.96 -5.79 -0.82
C SER A 60 13.54 -5.46 0.62
N LYS A 61 14.51 -5.17 1.49
CA LYS A 61 14.32 -4.97 2.92
C LYS A 61 15.03 -3.72 3.41
N VAL A 62 14.52 -3.14 4.48
CA VAL A 62 15.10 -1.97 5.13
C VAL A 62 15.14 -2.22 6.63
N ASP A 63 16.23 -1.78 7.26
CA ASP A 63 16.40 -1.84 8.70
C ASP A 63 16.11 -0.45 9.27
N VAL A 64 15.12 -0.38 10.15
CA VAL A 64 14.59 0.88 10.69
C VAL A 64 14.76 0.89 12.21
N GLU A 65 15.40 1.93 12.73
CA GLU A 65 15.48 2.18 14.16
C GLU A 65 14.25 2.95 14.62
N ILE A 66 13.50 2.37 15.56
CA ILE A 66 12.22 2.92 16.06
C ILE A 66 12.36 3.50 17.48
N ALA A 67 13.40 3.10 18.17
CA ALA A 67 13.77 3.52 19.52
C ALA A 67 15.26 3.25 19.72
N PRO A 68 15.93 3.89 20.69
CA PRO A 68 17.37 3.74 20.88
C PRO A 68 17.79 2.28 21.01
N GLY A 69 18.55 1.78 20.02
CA GLY A 69 19.06 0.41 19.98
C GLY A 69 18.03 -0.66 19.58
N VAL A 70 16.82 -0.27 19.14
CA VAL A 70 15.79 -1.18 18.62
C VAL A 70 15.69 -1.02 17.11
N VAL A 71 16.31 -1.95 16.39
CA VAL A 71 16.29 -2.02 14.93
C VAL A 71 15.37 -3.14 14.48
N VAL A 72 14.46 -2.81 13.56
CA VAL A 72 13.50 -3.76 12.99
C VAL A 72 13.70 -3.83 11.49
N THR A 73 13.80 -5.05 10.97
CA THR A 73 13.84 -5.30 9.52
C THR A 73 12.42 -5.39 8.99
N MET A 74 12.11 -4.60 7.97
CA MET A 74 10.83 -4.62 7.28
C MET A 74 11.00 -4.60 5.76
N LEU A 75 9.91 -4.85 5.04
CA LEU A 75 9.91 -4.75 3.58
C LEU A 75 10.04 -3.30 3.15
N LYS A 76 10.77 -3.06 2.06
CA LYS A 76 10.89 -1.75 1.42
C LYS A 76 9.51 -1.15 1.08
N LEU A 77 8.57 -2.02 0.69
CA LEU A 77 7.15 -1.74 0.42
C LEU A 77 6.34 -1.26 1.65
N ALA A 78 6.85 -1.40 2.87
CA ALA A 78 6.16 -0.97 4.08
C ALA A 78 6.44 0.50 4.44
N VAL A 79 7.33 1.16 3.70
CA VAL A 79 7.63 2.59 3.84
C VAL A 79 6.58 3.38 3.07
N LYS A 80 5.88 4.29 3.74
CA LYS A 80 4.81 5.10 3.15
C LYS A 80 5.33 6.44 2.63
N GLU A 81 6.13 7.11 3.44
CA GLU A 81 6.57 8.48 3.17
C GLU A 81 7.92 8.73 3.84
N LYS A 82 8.77 9.51 3.18
CA LYS A 82 10.01 10.05 3.74
C LYS A 82 9.69 11.40 4.37
N THR A 83 10.05 11.57 5.63
CA THR A 83 9.73 12.73 6.46
C THR A 83 10.93 13.67 6.64
N SER A 84 12.06 13.42 5.96
CA SER A 84 13.16 14.39 6.02
C SER A 84 12.74 15.68 5.33
N VAL A 85 12.82 16.77 6.10
CA VAL A 85 12.66 18.15 5.65
C VAL A 85 13.90 18.51 4.85
N ASP A 86 14.03 17.95 3.66
CA ASP A 86 14.90 18.49 2.63
C ASP A 86 13.96 19.18 1.65
N GLU A 87 13.97 20.52 1.71
CA GLU A 87 13.44 21.35 0.63
C GLU A 87 13.99 20.78 -0.70
N ASP A 88 13.15 20.69 -1.74
CA ASP A 88 13.52 20.34 -3.12
C ASP A 88 13.24 18.88 -3.59
N ASP A 89 12.00 18.39 -3.55
CA ASP A 89 11.45 17.59 -4.67
C ASP A 89 9.92 17.50 -4.62
N TYR A 90 9.24 18.61 -4.93
CA TYR A 90 7.85 18.56 -5.36
C TYR A 90 7.83 18.14 -6.83
N ASP A 91 7.84 16.84 -7.10
CA ASP A 91 7.42 16.33 -8.40
C ASP A 91 5.91 16.61 -8.55
N GLU A 92 5.62 17.75 -9.17
CA GLU A 92 4.31 18.26 -9.51
C GLU A 92 3.69 17.44 -10.67
N ASP A 93 3.42 16.15 -10.45
CA ASP A 93 2.57 15.34 -11.33
C ASP A 93 2.01 14.12 -10.57
N ASP A 94 1.25 14.38 -9.50
CA ASP A 94 0.30 13.38 -8.99
C ASP A 94 -1.05 14.05 -8.76
N ALA A 95 -1.69 14.41 -9.87
CA ALA A 95 -3.13 14.42 -9.92
C ALA A 95 -3.62 12.97 -9.77
N THR A 96 -3.55 12.42 -8.56
CA THR A 96 -4.40 11.28 -8.21
C THR A 96 -5.84 11.77 -8.25
N GLU A 97 -6.51 11.49 -9.37
CA GLU A 97 -7.96 11.35 -9.35
C GLU A 97 -8.28 10.33 -8.26
N VAL A 98 -8.74 10.85 -7.12
CA VAL A 98 -9.34 10.08 -6.04
C VAL A 98 -10.58 9.41 -6.64
N VAL A 99 -10.42 8.22 -7.18
CA VAL A 99 -11.55 7.33 -7.44
C VAL A 99 -12.06 6.92 -6.06
N GLU A 100 -13.00 7.70 -5.54
CA GLU A 100 -13.87 7.30 -4.43
C GLU A 100 -14.52 5.97 -4.83
N GLN A 101 -13.96 4.88 -4.33
CA GLN A 101 -14.69 3.62 -4.30
C GLN A 101 -15.80 3.77 -3.25
N PRO A 102 -17.07 3.52 -3.61
CA PRO A 102 -18.18 3.67 -2.67
C PRO A 102 -17.98 2.67 -1.54
N THR A 103 -17.85 3.19 -0.31
CA THR A 103 -17.84 2.40 0.92
C THR A 103 -19.23 1.83 1.15
N ALA A 104 -19.54 0.71 0.49
CA ALA A 104 -20.71 -0.11 0.78
C ALA A 104 -20.24 -1.41 1.45
N ARG A 105 -20.16 -1.39 2.79
CA ARG A 105 -20.32 -2.56 3.68
C ARG A 105 -20.41 -2.09 5.12
N GLU A 106 -21.51 -1.45 5.43
CA GLU A 106 -22.07 -1.44 6.78
C GLU A 106 -22.47 -2.89 7.10
N LEU A 107 -21.58 -3.62 7.78
CA LEU A 107 -21.96 -4.89 8.39
C LEU A 107 -22.70 -4.57 9.69
N ASP A 108 -24.03 -4.63 9.58
CA ASP A 108 -24.97 -4.97 10.63
C ASP A 108 -24.36 -6.05 11.56
N ARG A 109 -24.02 -5.65 12.78
CA ARG A 109 -23.64 -6.57 13.85
C ARG A 109 -24.89 -6.82 14.71
N PRO A 110 -25.59 -7.95 14.57
CA PRO A 110 -26.48 -8.39 15.63
C PRO A 110 -25.62 -8.70 16.86
N GLY A 111 -25.89 -7.99 17.96
CA GLY A 111 -25.19 -8.17 19.22
C GLY A 111 -25.32 -9.61 19.73
N THR A 112 -24.21 -10.34 19.77
CA THR A 112 -24.08 -11.53 20.61
C THR A 112 -23.99 -11.09 22.06
N GLY A 113 -25.14 -11.04 22.73
CA GLY A 113 -25.21 -10.98 24.18
C GLY A 113 -24.55 -12.21 24.76
N THR A 114 -23.43 -12.02 25.46
CA THR A 114 -22.93 -13.02 26.40
C THR A 114 -23.66 -12.77 27.71
N GLU A 115 -24.81 -13.41 27.90
CA GLU A 115 -25.44 -13.53 29.22
C GLU A 115 -24.56 -14.43 30.09
N VAL A 116 -23.74 -13.79 30.94
CA VAL A 116 -23.11 -14.45 32.08
C VAL A 116 -24.21 -14.63 33.12
N LYS A 117 -24.78 -15.84 33.19
CA LYS A 117 -25.67 -16.24 34.28
C LYS A 117 -24.86 -16.26 35.58
N SER A 118 -25.03 -15.23 36.40
CA SER A 118 -24.57 -15.19 37.79
C SER A 118 -25.29 -16.30 38.55
N ASP A 119 -24.57 -17.38 38.85
CA ASP A 119 -25.04 -18.50 39.67
C ASP A 119 -24.93 -18.08 41.16
N PRO A 120 -26.04 -17.86 41.88
CA PRO A 120 -26.00 -17.29 43.23
C PRO A 120 -25.64 -18.27 44.35
N ASP A 121 -25.43 -19.57 44.06
CA ASP A 121 -25.31 -20.63 45.09
C ASP A 121 -23.90 -21.24 45.25
N ARG A 122 -22.83 -20.54 44.87
CA ARG A 122 -21.44 -21.03 45.06
C ARG A 122 -20.76 -20.66 46.37
N LEU A 123 -21.51 -20.15 47.34
CA LEU A 123 -21.01 -19.89 48.70
C LEU A 123 -21.98 -20.47 49.72
N ALA A 124 -21.87 -21.78 49.94
CA ALA A 124 -22.30 -22.48 51.15
C ALA A 124 -21.27 -23.57 51.48
#